data_AF-A0A1G6LFZ3-F1
#
_entry.id   AF-A0A1G6LFZ3-F1
#
_cell.length_a   1.000
_cell.length_b   1.000
_cell.length_c   1.000
_cell.angle_alpha   90.00
_cell.angle_beta   90.00
_cell.angle_gamma   90.00
#
_symmetry.space_group_name_H-M   'P 1'
#
loop_
_entity.id
_entity.type
_entity.pdbx_description
1 polymer ?
#
loop_
_entity_poly.entity_id
_entity_poly.type
_entity_poly.pdbx_seq_one_letter_code
_entity_poly.pdbx_strand_id
1 'polypeptide(L)'
;MGLDMRPMGKPKPGFEKRFEEVFIMVTQNKIPKRKLIDKLKGKKQQTKEALLQEWRANQIPSYEALKAPRVGRDKEADNWIRSRYDELEQKPLLESFLKEYEGYYVIELAKELDGVPVYIAMGQDENVFRGEFLRNCVDILGEDLAYQAWSSKFATETLDYGNKLMVTADRLAEENGLKHLKEQRLPPDADEDTMESKLHIVYSLARWLIFYGKNGHGYEADF
;
A
#
# COMPACT_ATOMS: atom_id res chain seq x y z
N MET A 1 -6.63 1.41 -17.40
CA MET A 1 -5.79 1.25 -16.20
C MET A 1 -6.32 2.25 -15.20
N GLY A 2 -6.47 1.85 -13.94
CA GLY A 2 -7.01 2.71 -12.88
C GLY A 2 -6.04 2.71 -11.72
N LEU A 3 -6.14 3.71 -10.85
CA LEU A 3 -5.20 3.95 -9.77
C LEU A 3 -5.17 2.82 -8.74
N ASP A 4 -3.98 2.27 -8.54
CA ASP A 4 -3.62 1.39 -7.44
C ASP A 4 -2.61 2.12 -6.53
N MET A 5 -2.83 2.04 -5.22
CA MET A 5 -2.00 2.69 -4.20
C MET A 5 -1.23 1.62 -3.45
N ARG A 6 0.05 1.48 -3.78
CA ARG A 6 0.92 0.44 -3.23
C ARG A 6 1.68 0.99 -2.01
N PRO A 7 1.57 0.38 -0.82
CA PRO A 7 2.29 0.87 0.35
C PRO A 7 3.79 0.66 0.15
N MET A 8 4.57 1.73 0.28
CA MET A 8 6.03 1.66 0.19
C MET A 8 6.61 1.07 1.48
N GLY A 9 7.80 0.49 1.42
CA GLY A 9 8.57 0.23 2.63
C GLY A 9 8.96 1.54 3.31
N LYS A 10 9.22 1.50 4.62
CA LYS A 10 9.79 2.64 5.34
C LYS A 10 11.31 2.59 5.29
N PRO A 11 12.02 3.72 5.21
CA PRO A 11 13.48 3.69 5.20
C PRO A 11 14.03 3.06 6.47
N LYS A 12 15.12 2.30 6.33
CA LYS A 12 15.93 1.88 7.48
C LYS A 12 16.60 3.10 8.12
N PRO A 13 16.84 3.09 9.45
CA PRO A 13 17.55 4.17 10.12
C PRO A 13 18.87 4.50 9.43
N GLY A 14 19.07 5.77 9.07
CA GLY A 14 20.27 6.26 8.38
C GLY A 14 20.21 6.18 6.84
N PHE A 15 19.13 5.63 6.27
CA PHE A 15 18.92 5.55 4.82
C PHE A 15 17.80 6.45 4.30
N GLU A 16 17.20 7.29 5.15
CA GLU A 16 16.01 8.11 4.84
C GLU A 16 16.22 8.97 3.59
N LYS A 17 17.30 9.76 3.57
CA LYS A 17 17.62 10.61 2.43
C LYS A 17 17.88 9.79 1.17
N ARG A 18 18.62 8.69 1.29
CA ARG A 18 18.99 7.85 0.15
C ARG A 18 17.77 7.13 -0.44
N PHE A 19 16.84 6.72 0.42
CA PHE A 19 15.58 6.11 0.04
C PHE A 19 14.77 7.06 -0.86
N GLU A 20 14.60 8.32 -0.44
CA GLU A 20 13.88 9.33 -1.24
C GLU A 20 14.61 9.65 -2.55
N GLU A 21 15.93 9.86 -2.50
CA GLU A 21 16.76 10.14 -3.68
C GLU A 21 16.62 9.03 -4.74
N VAL A 22 16.70 7.76 -4.33
CA VAL A 22 16.59 6.63 -5.23
C VAL A 22 15.18 6.52 -5.81
N PHE A 23 14.15 6.69 -4.99
CA PHE A 23 12.77 6.70 -5.46
C PHE A 23 12.55 7.76 -6.55
N ILE A 24 13.01 8.99 -6.31
CA ILE A 24 12.91 10.10 -7.28
C ILE A 24 13.69 9.79 -8.56
N MET A 25 14.91 9.25 -8.46
CA MET A 25 15.71 8.88 -9.63
C MET A 25 15.01 7.84 -10.50
N VAL A 26 14.40 6.83 -9.89
CA VAL A 26 13.74 5.72 -10.58
C VAL A 26 12.40 6.14 -11.19
N THR A 27 11.57 6.86 -10.44
CA THR A 27 10.22 7.25 -10.87
C THR A 27 10.22 8.39 -11.88
N GLN A 28 11.13 9.36 -11.73
CA GLN A 28 11.23 10.50 -12.65
C GLN A 28 12.25 10.29 -13.77
N ASN A 29 12.84 9.09 -13.88
CA ASN A 29 13.89 8.75 -14.83
C ASN A 29 15.09 9.74 -14.80
N LYS A 30 15.41 10.27 -13.60
CA LYS A 30 16.48 11.25 -13.36
C LYS A 30 17.80 10.59 -12.97
N ILE A 31 18.10 9.42 -13.53
CA ILE A 31 19.33 8.68 -13.22
C ILE A 31 20.54 9.47 -13.77
N PRO A 32 21.51 9.88 -12.92
CA PRO A 32 22.64 10.68 -13.37
C PRO A 32 23.45 9.94 -14.45
N LYS A 33 23.68 10.62 -15.57
CA LYS A 33 24.61 10.11 -16.60
C LYS A 33 26.04 10.14 -16.06
N ARG A 34 26.83 9.13 -16.41
CA ARG A 34 28.26 9.08 -16.06
C ARG A 34 28.99 10.31 -16.58
N LYS A 35 29.84 10.92 -15.75
CA LYS A 35 30.82 11.92 -16.22
C LYS A 35 31.99 11.19 -16.88
N LEU A 36 32.70 11.87 -17.80
CA LEU A 36 33.89 11.31 -18.47
C LEU A 36 34.96 10.81 -17.48
N ILE A 37 35.10 11.49 -16.34
CA ILE A 37 36.03 11.11 -15.27
C ILE A 37 35.63 9.79 -14.60
N ASP A 38 34.32 9.52 -14.45
CA ASP A 38 33.84 8.25 -13.89
C ASP A 38 34.06 7.07 -14.85
N LYS A 39 34.02 7.34 -16.17
CA LYS A 39 34.37 6.36 -17.21
C LYS A 39 35.86 6.01 -17.16
N LEU A 40 36.73 7.01 -16.96
CA LEU A 40 38.18 6.82 -16.80
C LEU A 40 38.53 6.04 -15.51
N LYS A 41 37.74 6.19 -14.44
CA LYS A 41 37.91 5.44 -13.18
C LYS A 41 37.23 4.06 -13.18
N GLY A 42 36.65 3.62 -14.30
CA GLY A 42 36.01 2.31 -14.42
C GLY A 42 34.73 2.13 -13.60
N LYS A 43 34.14 3.20 -13.03
CA LYS A 43 32.94 3.09 -12.18
C LYS A 43 31.74 2.64 -13.01
N LYS A 44 31.07 1.55 -12.64
CA LYS A 44 29.83 1.05 -13.29
C LYS A 44 28.71 2.11 -13.28
N GLN A 45 27.93 2.19 -14.37
CA GLN A 45 26.77 3.07 -14.43
C GLN A 45 25.68 2.41 -13.60
N GLN A 46 25.02 3.19 -12.72
CA GLN A 46 23.86 2.68 -12.01
C GLN A 46 22.72 2.50 -13.01
N THR A 47 22.20 1.27 -13.11
CA THR A 47 21.00 0.97 -13.88
C THR A 47 19.76 1.17 -13.02
N LYS A 48 18.58 1.26 -13.65
CA LYS A 48 17.30 1.38 -12.93
C LYS A 48 17.09 0.17 -12.01
N GLU A 49 17.45 -1.02 -12.48
CA GLU A 49 17.32 -2.28 -11.74
C GLU A 49 18.23 -2.30 -10.51
N ALA A 50 19.48 -1.84 -10.65
CA ALA A 50 20.42 -1.75 -9.53
C ALA A 50 19.93 -0.76 -8.46
N LEU A 51 19.37 0.38 -8.89
CA LEU A 51 18.75 1.35 -7.99
C LEU A 51 17.50 0.79 -7.31
N LEU A 52 16.64 0.05 -8.01
CA LEU A 52 15.48 -0.61 -7.43
C LEU A 52 15.89 -1.68 -6.39
N GLN A 53 16.95 -2.45 -6.66
CA GLN A 53 17.50 -3.40 -5.70
C GLN A 53 18.05 -2.69 -4.46
N GLU A 54 18.80 -1.60 -4.65
CA GLU A 54 19.29 -0.75 -3.56
C GLU A 54 18.12 -0.20 -2.72
N TRP A 55 17.10 0.33 -3.38
CA TRP A 55 15.92 0.89 -2.72
C TRP A 55 15.20 -0.16 -1.87
N ARG A 56 15.00 -1.37 -2.42
CA ARG A 56 14.41 -2.50 -1.69
C ARG A 56 15.26 -2.95 -0.51
N ALA A 57 16.59 -2.92 -0.64
CA ALA A 57 17.50 -3.30 0.44
C ALA A 57 17.52 -2.27 1.59
N ASN A 58 17.22 -1.00 1.29
CA ASN A 58 17.28 0.11 2.24
C ASN A 58 15.94 0.38 2.96
N GLN A 59 14.92 -0.45 2.73
CA GLN A 59 13.61 -0.30 3.35
C GLN A 59 13.24 -1.48 4.25
N ILE A 60 12.31 -1.23 5.16
CA ILE A 60 11.59 -2.21 5.96
C ILE A 60 10.22 -2.40 5.28
N PRO A 61 9.81 -3.63 4.91
CA PRO A 61 8.56 -3.88 4.20
C PRO A 61 7.32 -3.39 4.96
N SER A 62 6.28 -2.97 4.22
CA SER A 62 4.99 -2.52 4.78
C SER A 62 4.25 -3.61 5.55
N TYR A 63 4.38 -4.88 5.14
CA TYR A 63 3.75 -6.02 5.81
C TYR A 63 4.20 -6.19 7.26
N GLU A 64 5.38 -5.70 7.64
CA GLU A 64 5.80 -5.73 9.05
C GLU A 64 4.92 -4.83 9.93
N ALA A 65 4.42 -3.71 9.40
CA ALA A 65 3.52 -2.82 10.13
C ALA A 65 2.17 -3.50 10.44
N LEU A 66 1.68 -4.33 9.50
CA LEU A 66 0.41 -5.07 9.65
C LEU A 66 0.43 -6.12 10.76
N LYS A 67 1.62 -6.47 11.26
CA LYS A 67 1.83 -7.62 12.15
C LYS A 67 1.22 -8.90 11.57
N ALA A 68 1.26 -9.03 10.24
CA ALA A 68 0.79 -10.22 9.55
C ALA A 68 1.72 -11.40 9.87
N PRO A 69 1.17 -12.57 10.25
CA PRO A 69 1.99 -13.75 10.54
C PRO A 69 2.64 -14.28 9.27
N ARG A 70 3.79 -14.95 9.43
CA ARG A 70 4.61 -15.43 8.32
C ARG A 70 4.69 -16.94 8.27
N VAL A 71 4.51 -17.48 7.07
CA VAL A 71 4.71 -18.92 6.79
C VAL A 71 6.17 -19.31 7.07
N GLY A 72 6.37 -20.46 7.73
CA GLY A 72 7.66 -20.96 8.19
C GLY A 72 8.14 -20.35 9.51
N ARG A 73 7.41 -19.36 10.07
CA ARG A 73 7.76 -18.69 11.33
C ARG A 73 6.65 -18.77 12.36
N ASP A 74 5.42 -18.45 11.96
CA ASP A 74 4.28 -18.31 12.85
C ASP A 74 3.28 -19.45 12.61
N LYS A 75 2.91 -20.15 13.69
CA LYS A 75 2.06 -21.36 13.63
C LYS A 75 0.71 -21.13 12.91
N GLU A 76 0.12 -19.95 13.07
CA GLU A 76 -1.16 -19.60 12.46
C GLU A 76 -1.07 -19.46 10.94
N ALA A 77 -0.02 -18.81 10.42
CA ALA A 77 0.24 -18.73 8.97
C ALA A 77 0.59 -20.11 8.39
N ASP A 78 1.32 -20.91 9.16
CA ASP A 78 1.65 -22.29 8.83
C ASP A 78 0.40 -23.18 8.68
N ASN A 79 -0.58 -23.01 9.55
CA ASN A 79 -1.85 -23.72 9.45
C ASN A 79 -2.67 -23.23 8.24
N TRP A 80 -2.69 -21.91 8.02
CA TRP A 80 -3.39 -21.29 6.90
C TRP A 80 -2.88 -21.78 5.55
N ILE A 81 -1.55 -21.85 5.35
CA ILE A 81 -1.03 -22.31 4.05
C ILE A 81 -1.31 -23.80 3.82
N ARG A 82 -1.38 -24.60 4.89
CA ARG A 82 -1.78 -26.02 4.80
C ARG A 82 -3.26 -26.16 4.45
N SER A 83 -4.15 -25.33 5.00
CA SER A 83 -5.56 -25.35 4.56
C SER A 83 -5.72 -24.90 3.11
N ARG A 84 -4.95 -23.90 2.65
CA ARG A 84 -4.93 -23.52 1.22
C ARG A 84 -4.45 -24.65 0.32
N TYR A 85 -3.42 -25.39 0.73
CA TYR A 85 -2.98 -26.59 0.01
C TYR A 85 -4.10 -27.65 -0.08
N ASP A 86 -4.89 -27.79 0.99
CA ASP A 86 -5.95 -28.78 1.02
C ASP A 86 -7.12 -28.48 0.10
N GLU A 87 -7.35 -27.20 -0.20
CA GLU A 87 -8.34 -26.68 -1.14
C GLU A 87 -7.91 -26.82 -2.62
N LEU A 88 -6.64 -27.13 -2.91
CA LEU A 88 -6.16 -27.29 -4.28
C LEU A 88 -6.76 -28.51 -4.97
N GLU A 89 -7.32 -28.31 -6.17
CA GLU A 89 -7.77 -29.41 -7.03
C GLU A 89 -6.61 -30.32 -7.46
N GLN A 90 -5.46 -29.73 -7.77
CA GLN A 90 -4.23 -30.44 -8.09
C GLN A 90 -3.18 -30.14 -7.02
N LYS A 91 -2.86 -31.16 -6.23
CA LYS A 91 -1.91 -31.03 -5.12
C LYS A 91 -0.48 -31.31 -5.61
N PRO A 92 0.40 -30.30 -5.75
CA PRO A 92 1.82 -30.55 -5.97
C PRO A 92 2.42 -31.26 -4.75
N LEU A 93 3.72 -31.60 -4.78
CA LEU A 93 4.37 -32.12 -3.58
C LEU A 93 4.29 -31.10 -2.44
N LEU A 94 3.73 -31.48 -1.29
CA LEU A 94 3.51 -30.59 -0.14
C LEU A 94 4.79 -29.84 0.27
N GLU A 95 5.94 -30.53 0.32
CA GLU A 95 7.21 -29.89 0.69
C GLU A 95 7.61 -28.78 -0.30
N SER A 96 7.42 -29.01 -1.61
CA SER A 96 7.70 -28.01 -2.64
C SER A 96 6.75 -26.82 -2.52
N PHE A 97 5.47 -27.08 -2.26
CA PHE A 97 4.46 -26.04 -2.04
C PHE A 97 4.81 -25.18 -0.82
N LEU A 98 5.04 -25.79 0.34
CA LEU A 98 5.38 -25.05 1.56
C LEU A 98 6.66 -24.23 1.41
N LYS A 99 7.65 -24.74 0.67
CA LYS A 99 8.90 -24.03 0.40
C LYS A 99 8.71 -22.80 -0.49
N GLU A 100 7.79 -22.86 -1.46
CA GLU A 100 7.47 -21.71 -2.32
C GLU A 100 6.88 -20.54 -1.51
N TYR A 101 6.13 -20.86 -0.46
CA TYR A 101 5.50 -19.88 0.41
C TYR A 101 6.34 -19.54 1.65
N GLU A 102 7.56 -20.06 1.80
CA GLU A 102 8.39 -19.78 2.96
C GLU A 102 8.67 -18.27 3.10
N GLY A 103 8.31 -17.72 4.26
CA GLY A 103 8.46 -16.30 4.55
C GLY A 103 7.33 -15.40 4.04
N TYR A 104 6.33 -15.94 3.34
CA TYR A 104 5.12 -15.23 2.89
C TYR A 104 4.34 -14.64 4.08
N TYR A 105 3.89 -13.38 3.96
CA TYR A 105 3.08 -12.70 4.96
C TYR A 105 1.59 -12.93 4.68
N VAL A 106 0.85 -13.50 5.64
CA VAL A 106 -0.58 -13.80 5.47
C VAL A 106 -1.42 -12.61 5.94
N ILE A 107 -1.84 -11.76 5.00
CA ILE A 107 -2.56 -10.51 5.30
C ILE A 107 -3.95 -10.77 5.87
N GLU A 108 -4.61 -11.85 5.44
CA GLU A 108 -5.89 -12.30 5.99
C GLU A 108 -5.86 -12.48 7.53
N LEU A 109 -4.68 -12.74 8.09
CA LEU A 109 -4.46 -12.93 9.52
C LEU A 109 -3.78 -11.72 10.20
N ALA A 110 -3.70 -10.57 9.51
CA ALA A 110 -3.13 -9.36 10.08
C ALA A 110 -3.89 -8.89 11.32
N LYS A 111 -3.15 -8.43 12.33
CA LYS A 111 -3.71 -7.92 13.59
C LYS A 111 -4.11 -6.45 13.48
N GLU A 112 -3.43 -5.70 12.62
CA GLU A 112 -3.69 -4.29 12.39
C GLU A 112 -4.58 -4.12 11.14
N LEU A 113 -5.88 -4.11 11.34
CA LEU A 113 -6.87 -4.13 10.25
C LEU A 113 -6.96 -2.83 9.45
N ASP A 114 -6.54 -1.69 10.04
CA ASP A 114 -6.56 -0.39 9.37
C ASP A 114 -5.63 -0.35 8.15
N GLY A 115 -4.54 -1.13 8.17
CA GLY A 115 -3.63 -1.23 7.03
C GLY A 115 -4.05 -2.25 5.97
N VAL A 116 -5.10 -3.04 6.24
CA VAL A 116 -5.61 -4.05 5.30
C VAL A 116 -6.71 -3.41 4.44
N PRO A 117 -6.48 -3.21 3.14
CA PRO A 117 -7.43 -2.52 2.27
C PRO A 117 -8.73 -3.30 2.12
N VAL A 118 -9.85 -2.58 2.11
CA VAL A 118 -11.18 -3.16 1.83
C VAL A 118 -11.45 -3.17 0.33
N TYR A 119 -11.04 -2.11 -0.35
CA TYR A 119 -11.21 -1.94 -1.78
C TYR A 119 -9.93 -2.37 -2.47
N ILE A 120 -9.98 -3.53 -3.13
CA ILE A 120 -8.83 -4.15 -3.81
C ILE A 120 -9.19 -4.46 -5.27
N ALA A 121 -8.20 -4.39 -6.17
CA ALA A 121 -8.37 -4.88 -7.54
C ALA A 121 -8.04 -6.38 -7.63
N MET A 122 -8.81 -7.11 -8.43
CA MET A 122 -8.52 -8.51 -8.71
C MET A 122 -7.12 -8.66 -9.31
N GLY A 123 -6.33 -9.60 -8.77
CA GLY A 123 -4.97 -9.90 -9.24
C GLY A 123 -3.88 -8.92 -8.78
N GLN A 124 -4.21 -7.92 -7.94
CA GLN A 124 -3.19 -7.15 -7.22
C GLN A 124 -2.83 -7.81 -5.90
N ASP A 125 -1.69 -7.41 -5.33
CA ASP A 125 -1.29 -7.81 -3.98
C ASP A 125 -2.34 -7.35 -2.96
N GLU A 126 -2.66 -8.21 -1.99
CA GLU A 126 -3.71 -7.99 -0.99
C GLU A 126 -3.48 -6.75 -0.11
N ASN A 127 -2.29 -6.16 -0.13
CA ASN A 127 -1.97 -4.93 0.59
C ASN A 127 -2.19 -3.65 -0.23
N VAL A 128 -2.59 -3.77 -1.50
CA VAL A 128 -2.75 -2.65 -2.43
C VAL A 128 -4.17 -2.11 -2.35
N PHE A 129 -4.31 -0.83 -2.03
CA PHE A 129 -5.60 -0.16 -2.03
C PHE A 129 -5.97 0.27 -3.45
N ARG A 130 -7.20 -0.03 -3.89
CA ARG A 130 -7.73 0.40 -5.19
C ARG A 130 -8.16 1.87 -5.12
N GLY A 131 -7.21 2.77 -5.37
CA GLY A 131 -7.43 4.22 -5.34
C GLY A 131 -8.41 4.75 -6.40
N GLU A 132 -8.65 3.99 -7.49
CA GLU A 132 -9.55 4.39 -8.58
C GLU A 132 -10.97 4.76 -8.12
N PHE A 133 -11.46 4.15 -7.03
CA PHE A 133 -12.77 4.45 -6.45
C PHE A 133 -12.92 5.90 -5.98
N LEU A 134 -11.81 6.64 -5.76
CA LEU A 134 -11.88 8.07 -5.48
C LEU A 134 -12.46 8.90 -6.62
N ARG A 135 -12.45 8.41 -7.86
CA ARG A 135 -13.14 9.11 -8.97
C ARG A 135 -14.63 9.26 -8.70
N ASN A 136 -15.24 8.26 -8.07
CA ASN A 136 -16.66 8.28 -7.71
C ASN A 136 -16.94 9.19 -6.51
N CYS A 137 -15.90 9.68 -5.83
CA CYS A 137 -16.00 10.54 -4.65
C CYS A 137 -15.65 12.00 -4.94
N VAL A 138 -15.38 12.37 -6.21
CA VAL A 138 -14.97 13.74 -6.58
C VAL A 138 -16.05 14.77 -6.23
N ASP A 139 -17.33 14.40 -6.37
CA ASP A 139 -18.47 15.26 -6.04
C ASP A 139 -18.55 15.61 -4.54
N ILE A 140 -18.08 14.71 -3.66
CA ILE A 140 -18.11 14.93 -2.21
C ILE A 140 -16.78 15.49 -1.64
N LEU A 141 -15.66 15.21 -2.31
CA LEU A 141 -14.31 15.65 -1.88
C LEU A 141 -13.84 16.94 -2.55
N GLY A 142 -14.36 17.24 -3.74
CA GLY A 142 -13.77 18.19 -4.68
C GLY A 142 -12.55 17.61 -5.41
N GLU A 143 -12.29 18.13 -6.61
CA GLU A 143 -11.18 17.68 -7.47
C GLU A 143 -9.81 17.78 -6.78
N ASP A 144 -9.55 18.89 -6.08
CA ASP A 144 -8.26 19.15 -5.44
C ASP A 144 -7.87 18.10 -4.39
N LEU A 145 -8.83 17.63 -3.59
CA LEU A 145 -8.57 16.63 -2.56
C LEU A 145 -8.61 15.20 -3.14
N ALA A 146 -9.54 14.91 -4.04
CA ALA A 146 -9.63 13.60 -4.67
C ALA A 146 -8.39 13.29 -5.52
N TYR A 147 -7.95 14.22 -6.37
CA TYR A 147 -6.85 13.97 -7.31
C TYR A 147 -5.46 14.04 -6.69
N GLN A 148 -5.34 14.45 -5.43
CA GLN A 148 -4.09 14.24 -4.69
C GLN A 148 -3.68 12.75 -4.67
N ALA A 149 -4.60 11.79 -4.71
CA ALA A 149 -4.25 10.37 -4.73
C ALA A 149 -3.37 9.94 -5.92
N TRP A 150 -3.44 10.64 -7.05
CA TRP A 150 -2.66 10.37 -8.28
C TRP A 150 -1.20 10.84 -8.23
N SER A 151 -0.65 11.00 -7.03
CA SER A 151 0.76 11.28 -6.81
C SER A 151 1.27 10.43 -5.65
N SER A 152 2.42 9.78 -5.86
CA SER A 152 3.13 9.05 -4.80
C SER A 152 3.51 10.02 -3.67
N LYS A 153 3.42 9.55 -2.43
CA LYS A 153 3.68 10.34 -1.22
C LYS A 153 4.59 9.61 -0.27
N PHE A 154 5.51 10.34 0.37
CA PHE A 154 6.26 9.82 1.50
C PHE A 154 5.43 9.89 2.79
N ALA A 155 5.92 9.26 3.85
CA ALA A 155 5.13 8.97 5.05
C ALA A 155 4.38 10.17 5.64
N THR A 156 5.05 11.32 5.77
CA THR A 156 4.45 12.54 6.32
C THR A 156 3.32 13.07 5.43
N GLU A 157 3.52 13.07 4.11
CA GLU A 157 2.52 13.51 3.15
C GLU A 157 1.35 12.52 3.07
N THR A 158 1.63 11.22 3.16
CA THR A 158 0.63 10.16 3.25
C THR A 158 -0.26 10.35 4.48
N LEU A 159 0.34 10.62 5.64
CA LEU A 159 -0.38 10.89 6.88
C LEU A 159 -1.24 12.16 6.78
N ASP A 160 -0.67 13.25 6.28
CA ASP A 160 -1.38 14.52 6.07
C ASP A 160 -2.59 14.33 5.14
N TYR A 161 -2.39 13.61 4.02
CA TYR A 161 -3.46 13.32 3.09
C TYR A 161 -4.58 12.48 3.71
N GLY A 162 -4.23 11.41 4.42
CA GLY A 162 -5.20 10.58 5.14
C GLY A 162 -6.00 11.37 6.18
N ASN A 163 -5.35 12.27 6.94
CA ASN A 163 -6.05 13.12 7.91
C ASN A 163 -7.01 14.12 7.24
N LYS A 164 -6.64 14.71 6.10
CA LYS A 164 -7.52 15.60 5.33
C LYS A 164 -8.77 14.87 4.83
N LEU A 165 -8.60 13.64 4.32
CA LEU A 165 -9.72 12.79 3.93
C LEU A 165 -10.62 12.45 5.13
N MET A 166 -10.03 12.08 6.27
CA MET A 166 -10.77 11.76 7.50
C MET A 166 -11.62 12.95 7.99
N VAL A 167 -11.05 14.15 8.03
CA VAL A 167 -11.76 15.37 8.48
C VAL A 167 -12.92 15.70 7.54
N THR A 168 -12.71 15.60 6.22
CA THR A 168 -13.77 15.83 5.24
C THR A 168 -14.89 14.79 5.37
N ALA A 169 -14.54 13.51 5.52
CA ALA A 169 -15.51 12.44 5.72
C ALA A 169 -16.30 12.61 7.02
N ASP A 170 -15.64 12.95 8.13
CA ASP A 170 -16.28 13.21 9.42
C ASP A 170 -17.34 14.31 9.35
N ARG A 171 -17.02 15.42 8.68
CA ARG A 171 -17.96 16.52 8.49
C ARG A 171 -19.18 16.08 7.66
N LEU A 172 -18.94 15.43 6.52
CA LEU A 172 -20.01 14.97 5.64
C LEU A 172 -20.88 13.90 6.30
N ALA A 173 -20.28 12.97 7.04
CA ALA A 173 -21.00 11.94 7.78
C ALA A 173 -21.87 12.54 8.89
N GLU A 174 -21.41 13.61 9.55
CA GLU A 174 -22.22 14.35 10.51
C GLU A 174 -23.43 15.02 9.87
N GLU A 175 -23.22 15.74 8.76
CA GLU A 175 -24.28 16.44 8.02
C GLU A 175 -25.37 15.48 7.48
N ASN A 176 -25.00 14.24 7.18
CA ASN A 176 -25.89 13.24 6.59
C ASN A 176 -26.38 12.16 7.59
N GLY A 177 -25.99 12.23 8.87
CA GLY A 177 -26.37 11.22 9.88
C GLY A 177 -25.70 9.84 9.69
N LEU A 178 -24.56 9.79 9.00
CA LEU A 178 -23.84 8.58 8.59
C LEU A 178 -22.56 8.32 9.41
N LYS A 179 -22.44 8.88 10.62
CA LYS A 179 -21.24 8.75 11.48
C LYS A 179 -20.84 7.30 11.79
N HIS A 180 -21.78 6.36 11.73
CA HIS A 180 -21.51 4.94 11.97
C HIS A 180 -20.54 4.33 10.94
N LEU A 181 -20.47 4.88 9.72
CA LEU A 181 -19.57 4.40 8.66
C LEU A 181 -18.08 4.51 9.02
N LYS A 182 -17.74 5.40 9.96
CA LYS A 182 -16.36 5.60 10.42
C LYS A 182 -15.76 4.34 11.04
N GLU A 183 -16.58 3.55 11.74
CA GLU A 183 -16.14 2.31 12.39
C GLU A 183 -16.52 1.07 11.57
N GLN A 184 -17.29 1.25 10.50
CA GLN A 184 -17.68 0.18 9.60
C GLN A 184 -16.50 -0.24 8.73
N ARG A 185 -16.24 -1.54 8.71
CA ARG A 185 -15.18 -2.16 7.90
C ARG A 185 -15.68 -2.64 6.55
N LEU A 186 -16.81 -3.34 6.54
CA LEU A 186 -17.35 -3.93 5.32
C LEU A 186 -18.13 -2.87 4.54
N PRO A 187 -18.06 -2.87 3.19
CA PRO A 187 -18.85 -1.96 2.39
C PRO A 187 -20.34 -2.01 2.79
N PRO A 188 -21.03 -0.85 2.80
CA PRO A 188 -22.46 -0.82 3.09
C PRO A 188 -23.24 -1.58 2.01
N ASP A 189 -24.42 -2.08 2.39
CA ASP A 189 -25.40 -2.64 1.44
C ASP A 189 -26.19 -1.50 0.79
N ALA A 190 -25.46 -0.68 0.03
CA ALA A 190 -25.96 0.50 -0.64
C ALA A 190 -25.38 0.60 -2.05
N ASP A 191 -26.11 1.28 -2.95
CA ASP A 191 -25.63 1.52 -4.31
C ASP A 191 -24.31 2.33 -4.29
N GLU A 192 -23.40 2.05 -5.23
CA GLU A 192 -22.05 2.60 -5.27
C GLU A 192 -22.02 4.13 -5.40
N ASP A 193 -23.06 4.73 -5.99
CA ASP A 193 -23.17 6.17 -6.18
C ASP A 193 -23.82 6.90 -4.99
N THR A 194 -24.19 6.19 -3.93
CA THR A 194 -24.76 6.79 -2.72
C THR A 194 -23.71 7.49 -1.86
N MET A 195 -24.15 8.49 -1.09
CA MET A 195 -23.32 9.12 -0.07
C MET A 195 -22.73 8.10 0.92
N GLU A 196 -23.48 7.05 1.24
CA GLU A 196 -23.07 5.99 2.16
C GLU A 196 -21.86 5.20 1.61
N SER A 197 -21.95 4.72 0.37
CA SER A 197 -20.86 4.01 -0.31
C SER A 197 -19.63 4.89 -0.50
N LYS A 198 -19.81 6.14 -0.94
CA LYS A 198 -18.71 7.10 -1.13
C LYS A 198 -18.01 7.43 0.18
N LEU A 199 -18.75 7.71 1.25
CA LEU A 199 -18.13 7.97 2.57
C LEU A 199 -17.38 6.75 3.10
N HIS A 200 -17.91 5.54 2.90
CA HIS A 200 -17.19 4.33 3.30
C HIS A 200 -15.88 4.16 2.53
N ILE A 201 -15.84 4.43 1.22
CA ILE A 201 -14.60 4.47 0.41
C ILE A 201 -13.59 5.45 1.03
N VAL A 202 -14.02 6.68 1.29
CA VAL A 202 -13.15 7.73 1.82
C VAL A 202 -12.63 7.36 3.21
N TYR A 203 -13.48 6.86 4.11
CA TYR A 203 -13.06 6.42 5.44
C TYR A 203 -12.07 5.25 5.38
N SER A 204 -12.34 4.26 4.53
CA SER A 204 -11.47 3.11 4.33
C SER A 204 -10.08 3.54 3.86
N LEU A 205 -10.01 4.41 2.84
CA LEU A 205 -8.74 4.95 2.37
C LEU A 205 -8.05 5.81 3.43
N ALA A 206 -8.79 6.66 4.15
CA ALA A 206 -8.23 7.53 5.18
C ALA A 206 -7.58 6.72 6.31
N ARG A 207 -8.24 5.66 6.81
CA ARG A 207 -7.66 4.75 7.82
C ARG A 207 -6.40 4.08 7.31
N TRP A 208 -6.43 3.59 6.08
CA TRP A 208 -5.27 2.95 5.42
C TRP A 208 -4.07 3.90 5.30
N LEU A 209 -4.29 5.13 4.82
CA LEU A 209 -3.25 6.16 4.71
C LEU A 209 -2.71 6.59 6.07
N ILE A 210 -3.59 6.83 7.04
CA ILE A 210 -3.19 7.23 8.40
C ILE A 210 -2.37 6.12 9.06
N PHE A 211 -2.79 4.87 8.91
CA PHE A 211 -2.06 3.72 9.44
C PHE A 211 -0.63 3.66 8.89
N TYR A 212 -0.48 3.69 7.55
CA TYR A 212 0.84 3.61 6.94
C TYR A 212 1.70 4.84 7.25
N GLY A 213 1.13 6.03 7.14
CA GLY A 213 1.82 7.28 7.44
C GLY A 213 2.34 7.34 8.88
N LYS A 214 1.52 6.95 9.87
CA LYS A 214 1.96 6.86 11.28
C LYS A 214 3.08 5.85 11.51
N ASN A 215 3.11 4.79 10.71
CA ASN A 215 4.14 3.76 10.79
C ASN A 215 5.40 4.08 9.96
N GLY A 216 5.48 5.27 9.35
CA GLY A 216 6.63 5.71 8.57
C GLY A 216 6.63 5.25 7.12
N HIS A 217 5.50 4.74 6.61
CA HIS A 217 5.33 4.27 5.24
C HIS A 217 4.61 5.31 4.39
N GLY A 218 5.09 5.49 3.16
CA GLY A 218 4.38 6.22 2.12
C GLY A 218 3.58 5.29 1.21
N TYR A 219 3.09 5.80 0.08
CA TYR A 219 2.55 4.97 -0.99
C TYR A 219 3.04 5.41 -2.38
N GLU A 220 3.14 4.45 -3.29
CA GLU A 220 3.34 4.64 -4.72
C GLU A 220 1.98 4.67 -5.42
N ALA A 221 1.74 5.69 -6.24
CA ALA A 221 0.58 5.78 -7.11
C ALA A 221 0.91 5.12 -8.46
N ASP A 222 0.20 4.05 -8.80
CA ASP A 222 0.38 3.26 -10.02
C ASP A 222 -0.89 3.33 -10.88
N PHE A 223 -0.82 3.93 -12.08
CA PHE A 223 -1.98 4.21 -12.95
C PHE A 223 -1.62 4.32 -14.43
#